data_AF-A0A0B7MPJ0-F1
#
_entry.id   AF-A0A0B7MPJ0-F1
#
_cell.length_a   1.000
_cell.length_b   1.000
_cell.length_c   1.000
_cell.angle_alpha   90.00
_cell.angle_beta   90.00
_cell.angle_gamma   90.00
#
_symmetry.space_group_name_H-M   'P 1'
#
loop_
_entity.id
_entity.type
_entity.pdbx_description
1 polymer ?
#
loop_
_entity_poly.entity_id
_entity_poly.type
_entity_poly.pdbx_seq_one_letter_code
_entity_poly.pdbx_strand_id
1 'polypeptide(L)'
;MADQDMLPRTFWVELLRLYDEFIESGKTDKDTIDMLERAGLLREGTLLGQEIMNAFPHLEFKEVEPLVRRGIRDKIVENLRRPID
;
A
#
# COMPACT_ATOMS: atom_id res chain seq x y z
N MET A 1 -0.17 2.71 19.23
CA MET A 1 0.28 2.93 17.84
C MET A 1 1.81 2.84 17.86
N ALA A 2 2.36 1.62 17.83
CA ALA A 2 3.80 1.41 18.08
C ALA A 2 4.40 0.15 17.41
N ASP A 3 3.71 -0.49 16.44
CA ASP A 3 4.18 -1.75 15.84
C ASP A 3 4.55 -1.64 14.34
N GLN A 4 4.36 -0.47 13.71
CA GLN A 4 4.79 -0.26 12.32
C GLN A 4 6.30 -0.02 12.19
N ASP A 5 6.96 0.40 13.27
CA ASP A 5 8.37 0.85 13.25
C ASP A 5 9.40 -0.29 13.23
N MET A 6 9.00 -1.57 13.22
CA MET A 6 9.95 -2.70 13.21
C MET A 6 9.53 -3.87 12.33
N LEU A 7 8.88 -3.62 11.18
CA LEU A 7 8.70 -4.67 10.19
C LEU A 7 10.05 -4.97 9.50
N PRO A 8 10.52 -6.23 9.48
CA PRO A 8 11.83 -6.56 8.94
C PRO A 8 11.88 -6.34 7.43
N ARG A 9 13.07 -6.11 6.87
CA ARG A 9 13.24 -5.95 5.42
C ARG A 9 12.63 -7.10 4.61
N THR A 10 12.72 -8.33 5.11
CA THR A 10 12.12 -9.52 4.48
C THR A 10 10.61 -9.42 4.37
N PHE A 11 9.94 -8.82 5.35
CA PHE A 11 8.50 -8.56 5.30
C PHE A 11 8.17 -7.62 4.13
N TRP A 12 8.91 -6.52 3.99
CA TRP A 12 8.66 -5.54 2.92
C TRP A 12 8.98 -6.09 1.52
N VAL A 13 10.00 -6.96 1.40
CA VAL A 13 10.32 -7.63 0.13
C VAL A 13 9.16 -8.53 -0.30
N GLU A 14 8.64 -9.33 0.64
CA GLU A 14 7.54 -10.24 0.36
C GLU A 14 6.25 -9.48 0.06
N LEU A 15 5.96 -8.42 0.82
CA LEU A 15 4.81 -7.57 0.57
C LEU A 15 4.90 -6.90 -0.82
N LEU A 16 6.07 -6.44 -1.25
CA LEU A 16 6.23 -5.86 -2.58
C LEU A 16 5.94 -6.89 -3.68
N ARG A 17 6.45 -8.13 -3.53
CA ARG A 17 6.19 -9.22 -4.49
C ARG A 17 4.70 -9.50 -4.63
N LEU A 18 4.01 -9.71 -3.50
CA LEU A 18 2.58 -9.97 -3.47
C LEU A 18 1.76 -8.81 -4.03
N TYR A 19 2.15 -7.57 -3.71
CA TYR A 19 1.46 -6.39 -4.18
C TYR A 19 1.60 -6.18 -5.69
N ASP A 20 2.79 -6.42 -6.25
CA ASP A 20 3.03 -6.37 -7.69
C ASP A 20 2.23 -7.47 -8.42
N GLU A 21 2.18 -8.70 -7.88
CA GLU A 21 1.33 -9.78 -8.40
C GLU A 21 -0.16 -9.43 -8.38
N PHE A 22 -0.63 -8.77 -7.32
CA PHE A 22 -2.01 -8.25 -7.24
C PHE A 22 -2.29 -7.19 -8.31
N ILE A 23 -1.35 -6.25 -8.55
CA ILE A 23 -1.51 -5.21 -9.58
C ILE A 23 -1.61 -5.84 -10.97
N GLU A 24 -0.75 -6.83 -11.28
CA GLU A 24 -0.72 -7.47 -12.59
C GLU A 24 -1.92 -8.39 -12.83
N SER A 25 -2.29 -9.19 -11.83
CA SER A 25 -3.33 -10.22 -11.97
C SER A 25 -4.74 -9.71 -11.69
N GLY A 26 -4.86 -8.59 -10.96
CA GLY A 26 -6.12 -8.10 -10.39
C GLY A 26 -6.71 -8.99 -9.28
N LYS A 27 -6.02 -10.08 -8.90
CA LYS A 27 -6.48 -11.01 -7.87
C LYS A 27 -5.85 -10.66 -6.54
N THR A 28 -6.70 -10.34 -5.57
CA THR A 28 -6.27 -10.19 -4.18
C THR A 28 -6.47 -11.51 -3.46
N ASP A 29 -5.41 -12.04 -2.86
CA ASP A 29 -5.49 -13.16 -1.94
C ASP A 29 -5.46 -12.69 -0.48
N LYS A 30 -5.76 -13.60 0.44
CA LYS A 30 -5.83 -13.31 1.87
C LYS A 30 -4.47 -12.90 2.45
N ASP A 31 -3.38 -13.51 2.00
CA ASP A 31 -2.05 -13.24 2.54
C ASP A 31 -1.61 -11.82 2.18
N THR A 32 -1.91 -11.37 0.96
CA THR A 32 -1.71 -9.99 0.52
C THR A 32 -2.47 -9.00 1.42
N ILE A 33 -3.75 -9.27 1.75
CA ILE A 33 -4.56 -8.42 2.62
C ILE A 33 -3.99 -8.38 4.04
N ASP A 34 -3.68 -9.54 4.61
CA ASP A 34 -3.16 -9.67 5.97
C ASP A 34 -1.82 -8.92 6.13
N MET A 35 -0.94 -8.98 5.11
CA MET A 35 0.31 -8.23 5.13
C MET A 35 0.11 -6.72 4.96
N LEU A 36 -0.82 -6.28 4.08
CA LEU A 36 -1.16 -4.86 3.97
C LEU A 36 -1.77 -4.31 5.27
N GLU A 37 -2.57 -5.11 5.98
CA GLU A 37 -3.13 -4.74 7.28
C GLU A 37 -2.03 -4.59 8.34
N ARG A 38 -1.12 -5.58 8.44
CA ARG A 38 0.02 -5.53 9.36
C ARG A 38 0.95 -4.34 9.08
N ALA A 39 1.11 -3.97 7.81
CA ALA A 39 1.85 -2.78 7.40
C ALA A 39 1.09 -1.47 7.64
N GLY A 40 -0.20 -1.53 8.00
CA GLY A 40 -1.09 -0.37 8.11
C GLY A 40 -1.50 0.26 6.77
N LEU A 41 -1.10 -0.35 5.65
CA LEU A 41 -1.28 0.20 4.31
C LEU A 41 -2.74 0.16 3.84
N LEU A 42 -3.59 -0.72 4.37
CA LEU A 42 -5.04 -0.69 4.07
C LEU A 42 -5.69 0.61 4.54
N ARG A 43 -5.37 1.04 5.77
CA ARG A 43 -5.88 2.29 6.32
C ARG A 43 -5.31 3.48 5.57
N GLU A 44 -4.01 3.45 5.28
CA GLU A 44 -3.37 4.52 4.52
C GLU A 44 -3.93 4.64 3.10
N GLY A 45 -4.24 3.52 2.44
CA GLY A 45 -4.87 3.53 1.11
C GLY A 45 -6.24 4.17 1.14
N THR A 46 -7.03 3.86 2.16
CA THR A 46 -8.34 4.50 2.38
C THR A 46 -8.22 6.01 2.57
N LEU A 47 -7.27 6.45 3.41
CA LEU A 47 -7.05 7.88 3.66
C LEU A 47 -6.56 8.60 2.41
N LEU A 48 -5.59 8.03 1.69
CA LEU A 48 -5.08 8.59 0.45
C LEU A 48 -6.20 8.73 -0.61
N GLY A 49 -7.05 7.71 -0.74
CA GLY A 49 -8.20 7.78 -1.65
C GLY A 49 -9.17 8.90 -1.28
N GLN A 50 -9.48 9.06 0.02
CA GLN A 50 -10.32 10.15 0.50
C GLN A 50 -9.70 11.52 0.25
N GLU A 51 -8.39 11.68 0.50
CA GLU A 51 -7.67 12.92 0.23
C GLU A 51 -7.72 13.31 -1.24
N ILE A 52 -7.49 12.36 -2.15
CA ILE A 52 -7.55 12.59 -3.60
C ILE A 52 -8.98 12.95 -4.02
N MET A 53 -9.99 12.20 -3.59
CA MET A 53 -11.39 12.49 -3.92
C MET A 53 -11.83 13.85 -3.38
N ASN A 54 -11.38 14.25 -2.19
CA ASN A 54 -11.71 15.55 -1.61
C ASN A 54 -11.00 16.71 -2.34
N ALA A 55 -9.73 16.51 -2.73
CA ALA A 55 -8.96 17.51 -3.48
C ALA A 55 -9.44 17.66 -4.93
N PHE A 56 -9.92 16.57 -5.52
CA PHE A 56 -10.35 16.50 -6.92
C PHE A 56 -11.74 15.84 -7.03
N PRO A 57 -12.82 16.54 -6.61
CA PRO A 57 -14.17 15.97 -6.52
C PRO A 57 -14.81 15.62 -7.87
N HIS A 58 -14.18 16.00 -8.98
CA HIS A 58 -14.61 15.66 -10.33
C HIS A 58 -14.05 14.31 -10.80
N LEU A 59 -13.06 13.74 -10.11
CA LEU A 59 -12.51 12.43 -10.45
C LEU A 59 -13.46 11.33 -10.02
N GLU A 60 -13.66 10.35 -10.89
CA GLU A 60 -14.36 9.13 -10.53
C GLU A 60 -13.43 8.17 -9.78
N PHE A 61 -14.03 7.23 -9.03
CA PHE A 61 -13.29 6.22 -8.29
C PHE A 61 -12.27 5.46 -9.17
N LYS A 62 -12.62 5.14 -10.42
CA LYS A 62 -11.74 4.45 -11.38
C LYS A 62 -10.48 5.25 -11.76
N GLU A 63 -10.52 6.57 -11.61
CA GLU A 63 -9.40 7.47 -11.88
C GLU A 63 -8.54 7.66 -10.62
N VAL A 64 -9.16 7.58 -9.44
CA VAL A 64 -8.49 7.66 -8.14
C VAL A 64 -7.80 6.35 -7.77
N GLU A 65 -8.41 5.21 -8.03
CA GLU A 65 -7.91 3.90 -7.64
C GLU A 65 -6.47 3.62 -8.11
N PRO A 66 -6.08 3.88 -9.38
CA PRO A 66 -4.70 3.69 -9.83
C PRO A 66 -3.70 4.59 -9.08
N LEU A 67 -4.10 5.80 -8.71
CA LEU A 67 -3.28 6.74 -7.94
C LEU A 67 -3.04 6.22 -6.52
N VAL A 68 -4.08 5.70 -5.89
CA VAL A 68 -3.98 5.06 -4.57
C VAL A 68 -3.07 3.85 -4.63
N ARG A 69 -3.27 2.95 -5.61
CA ARG A 69 -2.43 1.76 -5.80
C ARG A 69 -0.96 2.11 -5.97
N ARG A 70 -0.66 3.13 -6.80
CA ARG A 70 0.70 3.64 -6.97
C ARG A 70 1.27 4.19 -5.66
N GLY A 71 0.52 5.01 -4.93
CA GLY A 71 0.97 5.58 -3.66
C GLY A 71 1.30 4.52 -2.61
N ILE A 72 0.51 3.44 -2.54
CA ILE A 72 0.79 2.31 -1.63
C ILE A 72 2.06 1.57 -2.04
N ARG A 73 2.26 1.31 -3.34
CA ARG A 73 3.49 0.71 -3.84
C ARG A 73 4.73 1.55 -3.49
N ASP A 74 4.64 2.86 -3.70
CA ASP A 74 5.74 3.79 -3.42
C ASP A 74 6.12 3.74 -1.93
N LYS A 75 5.14 3.68 -1.02
CA LYS A 75 5.39 3.52 0.42
C LYS A 75 6.06 2.19 0.79
N ILE A 76 5.69 1.09 0.15
CA ILE A 76 6.37 -0.21 0.34
C ILE A 76 7.85 -0.07 -0.06
N VAL A 77 8.12 0.54 -1.21
CA VAL A 77 9.49 0.77 -1.72
C VAL A 77 10.28 1.73 -0.84
N GLU A 78 9.65 2.77 -0.29
CA GLU A 78 10.28 3.68 0.67
C GLU A 78 10.73 2.93 1.93
N ASN A 79 9.87 2.08 2.49
CA ASN A 79 10.24 1.27 3.67
C ASN A 79 11.36 0.26 3.36
N LEU A 80 11.47 -0.25 2.14
CA LEU A 80 12.62 -1.07 1.71
C LEU A 80 13.94 -0.30 1.63
N ARG A 81 13.87 1.01 1.39
CA ARG A 81 15.03 1.90 1.26
C ARG A 81 15.48 2.50 2.59
N ARG A 82 14.65 2.43 3.63
CA ARG A 82 15.04 2.91 4.96
C ARG A 82 16.26 2.12 5.44
N PRO A 83 17.32 2.80 5.90
CA PRO A 83 18.42 2.12 6.56
C PRO A 83 17.90 1.40 7.80
N ILE A 84 18.36 0.17 8.01
CA ILE A 84 18.16 -0.52 9.28
C ILE A 84 19.24 0.05 10.21
N ASP A 85 18.83 0.91 11.14
CA ASP A 85 19.70 1.33 12.25
C ASP A 85 19.99 0.16 13.20
#